data_AF-A0A9X0X6F7-F1
#
_entry.id   AF-A0A9X0X6F7-F1
#
_cell.length_a   1.000
_cell.length_b   1.000
_cell.length_c   1.000
_cell.angle_alpha   90.00
_cell.angle_beta   90.00
_cell.angle_gamma   90.00
#
_symmetry.space_group_name_H-M   'P 1'
#
loop_
_entity.id
_entity.type
_entity.pdbx_description
1 polymer ?
#
loop_
_entity_poly.entity_id
_entity_poly.type
_entity_poly.pdbx_seq_one_letter_code
_entity_poly.pdbx_strand_id
1 'polypeptide(L)' 'MKRKKQKAKPLMIAEYHAEALRLAGNVSASQHRFFKVAATYGKELEPDGLLAGARA' A
#
# COMPACT_ATOMS: atom_id res chain seq x y z
N MET A 1 9.45 19.21 32.58
CA MET A 1 9.39 18.83 31.15
C MET A 1 8.43 17.66 30.97
N LYS A 2 7.34 17.82 30.20
CA LYS A 2 6.41 16.72 29.93
C LYS A 2 7.12 15.68 29.07
N ARG A 3 7.34 14.48 29.62
CA ARG A 3 7.79 13.32 28.84
C ARG A 3 6.67 12.95 27.87
N LYS A 4 6.72 13.48 26.64
CA LYS A 4 5.93 12.89 25.54
C LYS A 4 6.41 11.45 25.44
N LYS A 5 5.59 10.49 25.87
CA LYS A 5 5.81 9.06 25.61
C LYS A 5 5.90 8.95 24.09
N GLN A 6 7.12 8.91 23.55
CA GLN A 6 7.33 8.45 22.19
C GLN A 6 6.79 7.02 22.21
N LYS A 7 5.58 6.81 21.66
CA LYS A 7 5.14 5.45 21.36
C LYS A 7 6.27 4.83 20.55
N ALA A 8 6.78 3.70 21.00
CA ALA A 8 7.82 2.99 20.27
C ALA A 8 7.33 2.85 18.82
N LYS A 9 8.16 3.21 17.83
CA LYS A 9 7.77 3.22 16.41
C LYS A 9 6.91 2.01 15.98
N PRO A 10 7.16 0.77 16.45
CA PRO A 10 6.33 -0.38 16.12
C PRO A 10 4.84 -0.23 16.51
N LEU A 11 4.54 0.41 17.64
CA LEU A 11 3.16 0.65 18.08
C LEU A 11 2.44 1.64 17.17
N MET A 12 3.13 2.70 16.72
CA MET A 12 2.53 3.62 15.74
C MET A 12 2.25 2.92 14.40
N ILE A 13 3.17 2.07 13.94
CA ILE A 13 2.98 1.32 12.69
C ILE A 13 1.75 0.41 12.79
N ALA A 14 1.60 -0.32 13.89
CA ALA A 14 0.44 -1.18 14.12
C ALA A 14 -0.88 -0.38 14.17
N GLU A 15 -0.89 0.77 14.85
CA GLU A 15 -2.05 1.66 14.91
C GLU A 15 -2.42 2.21 13.53
N TYR A 16 -1.45 2.69 12.75
CA TYR A 16 -1.70 3.21 11.41
C TYR A 16 -2.14 2.12 10.43
N HIS A 17 -1.61 0.90 10.55
CA HIS A 17 -2.05 -0.23 9.74
C HIS A 17 -3.51 -0.61 10.06
N ALA A 18 -3.87 -0.72 11.34
CA ALA A 18 -5.23 -1.03 11.73
C ALA A 18 -6.22 0.03 11.26
N GLU A 19 -5.83 1.31 11.35
CA GLU A 19 -6.64 2.42 10.87
C GLU A 19 -6.76 2.45 9.34
N ALA A 20 -5.67 2.16 8.63
CA ALA A 20 -5.70 2.04 7.17
C ALA A 20 -6.64 0.92 6.71
N LEU A 21 -6.63 -0.24 7.38
CA LEU A 21 -7.58 -1.32 7.10
C LEU A 21 -9.03 -0.90 7.37
N ARG A 22 -9.26 -0.20 8.48
CA ARG A 22 -10.59 0.32 8.85
C ARG A 22 -11.11 1.33 7.81
N LEU A 23 -10.23 2.20 7.32
CA LEU A 23 -10.55 3.26 6.35
C LEU A 23 -10.66 2.75 4.91
N ALA A 24 -9.87 1.75 4.53
CA ALA A 24 -9.86 1.21 3.17
C ALA A 24 -11.19 0.56 2.79
N GLY A 25 -12.02 0.17 3.78
CA GLY A 25 -13.23 -0.59 3.53
C GLY A 25 -12.93 -1.95 2.89
N ASN A 26 -13.96 -2.63 2.39
CA ASN A 26 -13.75 -3.82 1.57
C ASN A 26 -13.35 -3.41 0.16
N VAL A 27 -12.32 -4.06 -0.37
CA VAL A 27 -11.94 -3.94 -1.78
C VAL A 27 -13.16 -4.29 -2.64
N SER A 28 -13.61 -3.35 -3.47
CA SER A 28 -14.73 -3.61 -4.37
C SER A 28 -14.35 -4.68 -5.40
N ALA A 29 -15.35 -5.38 -5.95
CA ALA A 29 -15.11 -6.37 -7.00
C ALA A 29 -14.30 -5.80 -8.18
N SER A 30 -14.54 -4.53 -8.51
CA SER A 30 -13.80 -3.80 -9.55
C SER A 30 -12.33 -3.59 -9.19
N GLN A 31 -12.06 -3.12 -7.96
CA GLN A 31 -10.68 -2.97 -7.47
C GLN A 31 -9.94 -4.31 -7.46
N HIS A 32 -10.61 -5.37 -7.00
CA HIS A 32 -10.03 -6.72 -7.00
C HIS A 32 -9.69 -7.19 -8.43
N ARG A 33 -10.56 -6.89 -9.41
CA ARG A 33 -10.29 -7.19 -10.83
C ARG A 33 -9.08 -6.41 -11.35
N PHE A 34 -8.95 -5.13 -11.01
CA PHE A 34 -7.78 -4.34 -11.39
C PHE A 34 -6.48 -4.90 -10.79
N PHE A 35 -6.49 -5.26 -9.50
CA PHE A 35 -5.32 -5.88 -8.88
C PHE A 35 -4.94 -7.21 -9.53
N LYS A 36 -5.94 -8.03 -9.88
CA LYS A 36 -5.68 -9.29 -10.60
C LYS A 36 -5.04 -9.05 -11.96
N VAL A 37 -5.56 -8.11 -12.74
CA VAL A 37 -4.99 -7.74 -14.05
C VAL A 37 -3.58 -7.19 -13.90
N ALA A 38 -3.35 -6.29 -12.93
CA ALA A 38 -2.03 -5.71 -12.68
C ALA A 38 -1.01 -6.78 -12.24
N ALA A 39 -1.41 -7.74 -11.40
CA ALA A 39 -0.53 -8.83 -10.98
C ALA A 39 -0.18 -9.78 -12.15
N THR A 40 -1.14 -10.08 -13.02
CA THR A 40 -0.92 -10.98 -14.17
C THR A 40 -0.13 -10.32 -15.29
N TYR A 41 -0.51 -9.11 -15.70
CA TYR A 41 -0.01 -8.48 -16.93
C TYR A 41 0.85 -7.24 -16.68
N GLY A 42 0.97 -6.78 -15.42
CA GLY A 42 1.62 -5.50 -15.13
C GLY A 42 3.06 -5.40 -15.60
N LYS A 43 3.81 -6.51 -15.57
CA LYS A 43 5.20 -6.56 -16.08
C LYS A 43 5.27 -6.49 -17.62
N GLU A 44 4.31 -7.11 -18.30
CA GLU A 44 4.27 -7.15 -19.77
C GLU A 44 3.75 -5.83 -20.34
N LEU A 45 2.86 -5.16 -19.61
CA LEU A 45 2.26 -3.88 -19.96
C LEU A 45 2.95 -2.68 -19.30
N GLU A 46 4.10 -2.90 -18.68
CA GLU A 46 4.86 -1.82 -18.05
C GLU A 46 5.31 -0.84 -19.14
N PRO A 47 5.03 0.47 -18.99
CA PRO A 47 5.43 1.45 -20.00
C PRO A 47 6.95 1.57 -20.04
N ASP A 48 7.52 1.66 -21.24
CA ASP A 48 8.93 1.95 -21.41
C ASP A 48 9.27 3.39 -21.02
N GLY A 49 10.54 3.62 -20.64
CA GLY A 49 11.10 4.95 -20.42
C GLY A 49 10.92 5.48 -19.00
N LEU A 50 10.71 6.79 -18.85
CA LEU A 50 10.74 7.49 -17.55
C LEU A 50 9.62 7.10 -16.59
N LEU A 51 8.58 6.40 -17.08
CA LEU A 51 7.47 5.92 -16.29
C LEU A 51 7.64 4.45 -15.85
N ALA A 52 8.69 3.77 -16.33
CA ALA A 52 9.02 2.42 -15.88
C ALA A 52 9.50 2.45 -14.43
N GLY A 53 9.13 1.43 -13.65
CA GLY A 53 9.72 1.18 -12.35
C GLY A 53 11.22 0.92 -12.46
N ALA A 54 11.94 1.13 -11.36
CA ALA A 54 13.34 0.74 -11.28
C ALA A 54 13.44 -0.77 -11.51
N ARG A 55 14.17 -1.19 -12.55
CA ARG A 55 14.49 -2.60 -12.77
C ARG A 55 15.33 -3.09 -11.58
N ALA A 56 14.81 -4.10 -10.87
CA ALA A 56 15.54 -4.82 -9.83
C ALA A 56 16.60 -5.75 -10.44
#